data_AF-A0AAW7YY28-F1
#
_entry.id   AF-A0AAW7YY28-F1
#
_cell.length_a   1.000
_cell.length_b   1.000
_cell.length_c   1.000
_cell.angle_alpha   90.00
_cell.angle_beta   90.00
_cell.angle_gamma   90.00
#
_symmetry.space_group_name_H-M   'P 1'
#
loop_
_entity.id
_entity.type
_entity.pdbx_description
1 polymer ?
#
loop_
_entity_poly.entity_id
_entity_poly.type
_entity_poly.pdbx_seq_one_letter_code
_entity_poly.pdbx_strand_id
1 'polypeptide(L)'
;AAVIKGEASRTVVLARYPSYHGATLGAAAVTGDPQSDEVFAPVMRIMPKVPAPFSYRRPEGMSIEDHALNCARRHDEIIDETGPENVL
;
A
#
# COMPACT_ATOMS: atom_id res chain seq x y z
N ALA A 1 -9.55 -11.21 13.43
CA ALA A 1 -8.94 -10.00 14.01
C ALA A 1 -7.59 -10.38 14.61
N ALA A 2 -6.49 -9.76 14.16
CA ALA A 2 -5.13 -10.03 14.64
C ALA A 2 -5.02 -9.95 16.17
N VAL A 3 -5.69 -8.97 16.78
CA VAL A 3 -5.76 -8.77 18.24
C VAL A 3 -6.27 -10.01 18.99
N ILE A 4 -7.36 -10.63 18.52
CA ILE A 4 -7.95 -11.82 19.18
C ILE A 4 -7.03 -13.05 19.03
N LYS A 5 -6.17 -13.06 18.00
CA LYS A 5 -5.17 -14.11 17.79
C LYS A 5 -3.87 -13.88 18.57
N GLY A 6 -3.77 -12.81 19.37
CA GLY A 6 -2.54 -12.46 20.11
C GLY A 6 -1.50 -11.73 19.25
N GLU A 7 -1.85 -11.31 18.04
CA GLU A 7 -0.95 -10.67 17.07
C GLU A 7 -1.13 -9.14 17.07
N ALA A 8 -1.16 -8.52 18.24
CA ALA A 8 -1.48 -7.09 18.39
C ALA A 8 -0.45 -6.14 17.75
N SER A 9 0.75 -6.64 17.41
CA SER A 9 1.78 -5.91 16.68
C SER A 9 1.46 -5.73 15.19
N ARG A 10 0.58 -6.58 14.62
CA ARG A 10 0.17 -6.51 13.21
C ARG A 10 -0.75 -5.31 13.00
N THR A 11 -0.14 -4.18 12.64
CA THR A 11 -0.81 -2.87 12.57
C THR A 11 -0.61 -2.16 11.23
N VAL A 12 0.28 -2.66 10.38
CA VAL A 12 0.59 -2.05 9.09
C VAL A 12 -0.42 -2.54 8.05
N VAL A 13 -1.09 -1.60 7.39
CA VAL A 13 -2.05 -1.88 6.32
C VAL A 13 -1.43 -1.46 4.99
N LEU A 14 -1.09 -2.43 4.14
CA LEU A 14 -0.57 -2.11 2.81
C LEU A 14 -1.70 -1.61 1.91
N ALA A 15 -1.43 -0.52 1.21
CA ALA A 15 -2.34 0.07 0.24
C ALA A 15 -1.77 0.01 -1.18
N ARG A 16 -2.55 0.48 -2.16
CA ARG A 16 -2.09 0.65 -3.54
C ARG A 16 -1.89 2.13 -3.85
N TYR A 17 -1.05 2.44 -4.83
CA TYR A 17 -1.04 3.76 -5.46
C TYR A 17 -1.14 3.63 -6.99
N PRO A 18 -2.01 4.44 -7.64
CA PRO A 18 -2.99 5.32 -7.02
C PRO A 18 -4.19 4.55 -6.45
N SER A 19 -4.84 5.10 -5.42
CA SER A 19 -6.09 4.56 -4.84
C SER A 19 -6.83 5.66 -4.06
N TYR A 20 -8.08 5.41 -3.66
CA TYR A 20 -8.83 6.27 -2.76
C TYR A 20 -9.59 5.44 -1.73
N HIS A 21 -9.38 5.75 -0.45
CA HIS A 21 -10.00 5.03 0.67
C HIS A 21 -10.82 5.94 1.60
N GLY A 22 -10.91 7.24 1.29
CA GLY A 22 -11.58 8.26 2.10
C GLY A 22 -10.62 9.33 2.62
N ALA A 23 -11.17 10.29 3.37
CA ALA A 23 -10.44 11.49 3.82
C ALA A 23 -10.42 11.69 5.35
N THR A 24 -10.82 10.69 6.15
CA THR A 24 -10.52 10.67 7.60
C THR A 24 -9.06 10.26 7.80
N LEU A 25 -8.41 10.62 8.91
CA LEU A 25 -6.96 10.40 9.08
C LEU A 25 -6.52 8.94 8.84
N GLY A 26 -7.29 7.95 9.31
CA GLY A 26 -6.99 6.53 9.06
C GLY A 26 -7.22 6.09 7.62
N ALA A 27 -8.19 6.68 6.93
CA ALA A 27 -8.46 6.41 5.51
C ALA A 27 -7.47 7.12 4.59
N ALA A 28 -7.13 8.37 4.90
CA ALA A 28 -6.12 9.17 4.20
C ALA A 28 -4.75 8.50 4.29
N ALA A 29 -4.39 7.93 5.44
CA ALA A 29 -3.14 7.19 5.64
C ALA A 29 -2.92 6.03 4.64
N VAL A 30 -4.00 5.43 4.12
CA VAL A 30 -3.97 4.34 3.13
C VAL A 30 -4.43 4.77 1.73
N THR A 31 -4.76 6.04 1.51
CA THR A 31 -5.07 6.58 0.18
C THR A 31 -3.78 6.76 -0.61
N GLY A 32 -3.71 6.22 -1.82
CA GLY A 32 -2.55 6.31 -2.71
C GLY A 32 -2.49 7.63 -3.48
N ASP A 33 -2.42 8.75 -2.77
CA ASP A 33 -2.29 10.10 -3.34
C ASP A 33 -1.08 10.82 -2.71
N PRO A 34 0.03 11.01 -3.45
CA PRO A 34 1.21 11.69 -2.94
C PRO A 34 0.95 13.12 -2.45
N GLN A 35 -0.03 13.82 -3.03
CA GLN A 35 -0.36 15.19 -2.63
C GLN A 35 -1.03 15.21 -1.25
N SER A 36 -1.99 14.30 -1.02
CA SER A 36 -2.59 14.11 0.30
C SER A 36 -1.58 13.64 1.33
N ASP A 37 -0.69 12.71 0.97
CA ASP A 37 0.40 12.25 1.86
C ASP A 37 1.28 13.42 2.32
N GLU A 38 1.72 14.30 1.40
CA GLU A 38 2.54 15.48 1.73
C GLU A 38 1.83 16.44 2.69
N VAL A 39 0.55 16.74 2.43
CA VAL A 39 -0.24 17.69 3.23
C VAL A 39 -0.50 17.17 4.65
N PHE A 40 -0.80 15.88 4.79
CA PHE A 40 -1.24 15.31 6.07
C PHE A 40 -0.14 14.55 6.84
N ALA A 41 1.07 14.39 6.28
CA ALA A 41 2.21 13.71 6.93
C ALA A 41 2.45 14.12 8.40
N PRO A 42 2.30 15.40 8.82
CA PRO A 42 2.53 15.77 10.22
C PRO A 42 1.49 15.22 11.21
N VAL A 43 0.31 14.79 10.73
CA VAL A 43 -0.84 14.44 11.58
C VAL A 43 -1.36 13.01 11.35
N MET A 44 -0.78 12.25 10.43
CA MET A 44 -1.15 10.85 10.20
C MET A 44 0.07 9.96 9.98
N ARG A 45 -0.05 8.68 10.36
CA ARG A 45 0.93 7.66 9.99
C ARG A 45 0.64 7.22 8.56
N ILE A 46 1.42 7.70 7.60
CA ILE A 46 1.37 7.24 6.22
C ILE A 46 1.68 5.74 6.18
N MET A 47 0.78 4.95 5.60
CA MET A 47 0.97 3.52 5.43
C MET A 47 1.71 3.21 4.11
N PRO A 48 2.47 2.11 4.05
CA PRO A 48 3.19 1.71 2.84
C PRO A 48 2.22 1.37 1.71
N LYS A 49 2.66 1.64 0.48
CA LYS A 49 1.86 1.53 -0.74
C LYS A 49 2.62 0.78 -1.83
N VAL A 50 1.91 -0.04 -2.60
CA VAL A 50 2.44 -0.78 -3.74
C VAL A 50 1.84 -0.24 -5.05
N PRO A 51 2.50 -0.36 -6.21
CA PRO A 51 1.93 0.09 -7.47
C PRO A 51 0.64 -0.67 -7.82
N ALA A 52 -0.39 0.04 -8.23
CA ALA A 52 -1.60 -0.57 -8.79
C ALA A 52 -1.30 -1.13 -10.20
N PRO A 53 -1.79 -2.33 -10.55
CA PRO A 53 -1.54 -2.96 -11.84
C PRO A 53 -2.44 -2.36 -12.94
N PHE A 54 -2.22 -1.09 -13.26
CA PHE A 54 -3.00 -0.38 -14.26
C PHE A 54 -2.58 -0.79 -15.67
N SER A 55 -3.34 -1.71 -16.27
CA SER A 55 -3.11 -2.20 -17.64
C SER A 55 -3.13 -1.10 -18.71
N TYR A 56 -3.80 0.03 -18.46
CA TYR A 56 -3.77 1.18 -19.37
C TYR A 56 -2.49 2.04 -19.24
N ARG A 57 -1.87 2.10 -18.05
CA ARG A 57 -0.69 2.92 -17.74
C ARG A 57 0.51 2.06 -17.36
N ARG A 58 0.93 1.22 -18.31
CA ARG A 58 2.08 0.33 -18.16
C ARG A 58 3.36 0.99 -18.70
N PRO A 59 4.54 0.56 -18.23
CA PRO A 59 5.79 0.88 -18.91
C PRO A 59 5.76 0.50 -20.38
N GLU A 60 6.42 1.30 -21.23
CA GLU A 60 6.50 1.05 -22.66
C GLU A 60 7.15 -0.32 -22.94
N GLY A 61 6.56 -1.08 -23.87
CA GLY A 61 7.05 -2.41 -24.24
C GLY A 61 6.74 -3.55 -23.25
N MET A 62 6.07 -3.27 -22.12
CA MET A 62 5.73 -4.30 -21.12
C MET A 62 4.35 -4.91 -21.38
N SER A 63 4.23 -6.24 -21.32
CA SER A 63 2.93 -6.93 -21.41
C SER A 63 2.01 -6.62 -20.21
N ILE A 64 0.72 -6.96 -20.30
CA ILE A 64 -0.22 -6.71 -19.19
C ILE A 64 0.16 -7.61 -18.01
N GLU A 65 0.48 -8.85 -18.35
CA GLU A 65 0.86 -9.93 -17.45
C GLU A 65 2.15 -9.60 -16.71
N ASP A 66 3.20 -9.17 -17.43
CA ASP A 66 4.48 -8.79 -16.82
C ASP A 66 4.33 -7.59 -15.89
N HIS A 67 3.50 -6.61 -16.27
CA HIS A 67 3.24 -5.46 -15.40
C HIS A 67 2.52 -5.88 -14.12
N ALA A 68 1.47 -6.71 -14.23
CA ALA A 68 0.76 -7.22 -13.07
C ALA A 68 1.68 -8.05 -12.15
N LEU A 69 2.55 -8.89 -12.74
CA LEU A 69 3.52 -9.68 -11.99
C LEU A 69 4.56 -8.80 -11.28
N ASN A 70 5.02 -7.73 -11.92
CA ASN A 70 5.92 -6.77 -11.28
C ASN A 70 5.24 -6.04 -10.11
N CYS A 71 3.97 -5.68 -10.22
CA CYS A 71 3.21 -5.13 -9.10
C CYS A 71 3.06 -6.13 -7.94
N ALA A 72 2.82 -7.41 -8.25
CA ALA A 72 2.75 -8.48 -7.25
C ALA A 72 4.10 -8.72 -6.55
N ARG A 73 5.20 -8.76 -7.30
CA ARG A 73 6.55 -8.84 -6.70
C ARG A 73 6.83 -7.67 -5.78
N ARG A 74 6.48 -6.44 -6.20
CA ARG A 74 6.66 -5.26 -5.35
C ARG A 74 5.82 -5.33 -4.07
N HIS A 75 4.66 -5.97 -4.12
CA HIS A 75 3.85 -6.23 -2.94
C HIS A 75 4.56 -7.15 -1.94
N ASP A 76 5.12 -8.25 -2.41
CA ASP A 76 5.85 -9.20 -1.56
C ASP A 76 7.12 -8.56 -0.98
N GLU A 77 7.85 -7.79 -1.79
CA GLU A 77 9.02 -7.02 -1.33
C GLU A 77 8.66 -6.05 -0.20
N ILE A 78 7.54 -5.32 -0.31
CA ILE A 78 7.09 -4.40 0.76
C ILE A 78 6.72 -5.18 2.03
N ILE A 79 6.11 -6.37 1.91
CA ILE A 79 5.81 -7.21 3.07
C ILE A 79 7.10 -7.60 3.79
N ASP A 80 8.11 -8.04 3.04
CA ASP A 80 9.40 -8.43 3.60
C ASP A 80 10.13 -7.24 4.23
N GLU A 81 10.14 -6.07 3.56
CA GLU A 81 10.71 -4.81 4.09
C GLU A 81 10.00 -4.35 5.37
N THR A 82 8.68 -4.54 5.45
CA THR A 82 7.86 -4.14 6.60
C THR A 82 8.01 -5.10 7.79
N GLY A 83 8.48 -6.33 7.54
CA GLY A 83 8.36 -7.44 8.47
C GLY A 83 6.96 -8.07 8.38
N PRO A 84 6.82 -9.32 7.90
CA PRO A 84 5.52 -9.98 7.75
C PRO A 84 4.70 -10.03 9.06
N GLU A 85 5.37 -10.08 10.20
CA GLU A 85 4.78 -10.06 11.55
C GLU A 85 4.17 -8.70 11.96
N ASN A 86 4.36 -7.65 11.15
CA ASN A 86 3.82 -6.31 11.37
C ASN A 86 2.63 -5.99 10.44
N VAL A 87 2.41 -6.79 9.39
CA VAL A 87 1.38 -6.56 8.36
C VAL A 87 0.04 -7.18 8.78
N LEU A 88 -1.04 -6.40 8.77
CA LEU A 88 -2.39 -6.82 9.21
C LEU A 88 -3.11 -7.76 8.24
#